data_AF-A0A4Y1ZCW2-F1
#
_entry.id   AF-A0A4Y1ZCW2-F1
#
_cell.length_a   1.000
_cell.length_b   1.000
_cell.length_c   1.000
_cell.angle_alpha   90.00
_cell.angle_beta   90.00
_cell.angle_gamma   90.00
#
_symmetry.space_group_name_H-M   'P 1'
#
loop_
_entity.id
_entity.type
_entity.pdbx_description
1 polymer ?
#
loop_
_entity_poly.entity_id
_entity_poly.type
_entity_poly.pdbx_seq_one_letter_code
_entity_poly.pdbx_strand_id
1 'polypeptide(L)'
;MIGGENHKTGRGESMERHYERLADFAEKQFGQTKIVAHWSAQDFTTLDQVPYIGRMTKNNPHILVAAGFHKWGMTTSTIAAQILTDIVLEQANPYLALFSPSRFEATSMLASFLVENLQVAGQLIKGKLSRPVPLSDELQNDQAVIAELHGERVGAYRNEKGELTVVDTTCPHLGCEVNWNEGEKSWDCPCHGSRFKASGEIIDGPAKDPLKLFFSEAGHEKRAGNKE
;
A
#
# COMPACT_ATOMS: atom_id res chain seq x y z
N MET A 1 8.50 -22.02 2.78
CA MET A 1 7.84 -20.70 2.72
C MET A 1 6.35 -20.95 2.69
N ILE A 2 5.59 -20.25 3.55
CA ILE A 2 4.12 -20.31 3.57
C ILE A 2 3.65 -18.91 3.24
N GLY A 3 2.71 -18.80 2.31
CA GLY A 3 2.13 -17.53 1.88
C GLY A 3 0.62 -17.66 1.75
N GLY A 4 -0.11 -16.60 2.09
CA GLY A 4 -1.57 -16.60 2.14
C GLY A 4 -2.08 -15.30 2.77
N GLU A 5 -3.26 -15.36 3.39
CA GLU A 5 -3.86 -14.24 4.14
C GLU A 5 -3.91 -12.92 3.33
N ASN A 6 -4.41 -13.01 2.09
CA ASN A 6 -4.56 -11.85 1.23
C ASN A 6 -5.55 -10.84 1.83
N HIS A 7 -5.18 -9.57 1.85
CA HIS A 7 -6.01 -8.48 2.33
C HIS A 7 -5.71 -7.20 1.51
N LYS A 8 -6.58 -6.20 1.62
CA LYS A 8 -6.39 -4.91 0.92
C LYS A 8 -5.52 -4.00 1.78
N THR A 9 -4.57 -3.29 1.15
CA THR A 9 -3.70 -2.31 1.83
C THR A 9 -4.50 -1.32 2.67
N GLY A 10 -4.07 -1.12 3.92
CA GLY A 10 -4.71 -0.21 4.88
C GLY A 10 -6.12 -0.63 5.32
N ARG A 11 -6.61 -1.83 4.98
CA ARG A 11 -7.95 -2.31 5.36
C ARG A 11 -7.85 -3.65 6.08
N GLY A 12 -8.82 -3.89 6.97
CA GLY A 12 -8.99 -5.19 7.62
C GLY A 12 -8.57 -5.16 9.08
N GLU A 13 -8.05 -6.28 9.53
CA GLU A 13 -7.54 -6.50 10.87
C GLU A 13 -6.03 -6.22 10.94
N SER A 14 -5.48 -6.34 12.15
CA SER A 14 -4.05 -6.21 12.40
C SER A 14 -3.23 -7.17 11.51
N MET A 15 -2.11 -6.68 10.98
CA MET A 15 -1.16 -7.46 10.18
C MET A 15 -0.58 -8.64 10.98
N GLU A 16 -0.37 -8.47 12.28
CA GLU A 16 0.07 -9.56 13.17
C GLU A 16 -0.91 -10.74 13.14
N ARG A 17 -2.22 -10.47 13.06
CA ARG A 17 -3.22 -11.53 13.01
C ARG A 17 -3.14 -12.36 11.73
N HIS A 18 -2.72 -11.75 10.63
CA HIS A 18 -2.44 -12.48 9.39
C HIS A 18 -1.19 -13.35 9.53
N TYR A 19 -0.12 -12.86 10.18
CA TYR A 19 1.07 -13.67 10.45
C TYR A 19 0.77 -14.86 11.38
N GLU A 20 0.00 -14.64 12.45
CA GLU A 20 -0.44 -15.69 13.37
C GLU A 20 -1.21 -16.79 12.65
N ARG A 21 -2.14 -16.45 11.75
CA ARG A 21 -2.90 -17.46 10.99
C ARG A 21 -2.02 -18.28 10.05
N LEU A 22 -1.01 -17.67 9.44
CA LEU A 22 -0.05 -18.40 8.61
C LEU A 22 0.85 -19.31 9.45
N ALA A 23 1.24 -18.86 10.65
CA ALA A 23 1.97 -19.67 11.62
C ALA A 23 1.14 -20.86 12.11
N ASP A 24 -0.12 -20.64 12.51
CA ASP A 24 -1.06 -21.68 12.91
C ASP A 24 -1.27 -22.71 11.79
N PHE A 25 -1.39 -22.24 10.54
CA PHE A 25 -1.49 -23.11 9.38
C PHE A 25 -0.21 -23.94 9.21
N ALA A 26 0.97 -23.34 9.35
CA ALA A 26 2.25 -24.03 9.28
C ALA A 26 2.33 -25.17 10.30
N GLU A 27 1.99 -24.87 11.55
CA GLU A 27 2.07 -25.84 12.63
C GLU A 27 1.10 -27.01 12.45
N LYS A 28 -0.13 -26.71 12.03
CA LYS A 28 -1.15 -27.74 11.75
C LYS A 28 -0.75 -28.68 10.63
N GLN A 29 -0.05 -28.19 9.60
CA GLN A 29 0.32 -28.99 8.42
C GLN A 29 1.66 -29.72 8.59
N PHE A 30 2.62 -29.11 9.29
CA PHE A 30 4.02 -29.56 9.30
C PHE A 30 4.56 -29.88 10.70
N GLY A 31 3.75 -29.75 11.75
CA GLY A 31 4.18 -29.93 13.14
C GLY A 31 4.93 -28.71 13.68
N GLN A 32 5.74 -28.88 14.72
CA GLN A 32 6.45 -27.76 15.34
C GLN A 32 7.39 -27.08 14.33
N THR A 33 7.12 -25.81 14.02
CA THR A 33 7.93 -25.02 13.09
C THR A 33 8.65 -23.89 13.81
N LYS A 34 9.80 -23.46 13.26
CA LYS A 34 10.50 -22.26 13.71
C LYS A 34 10.33 -21.17 12.67
N ILE A 35 9.69 -20.06 13.04
CA ILE A 35 9.58 -18.88 12.20
C ILE A 35 10.90 -18.11 12.28
N VAL A 36 11.54 -17.88 11.13
CA VAL A 36 12.81 -17.15 11.03
C VAL A 36 12.64 -15.73 10.51
N ALA A 37 11.55 -15.47 9.78
CA ALA A 37 11.18 -14.19 9.22
C ALA A 37 9.71 -14.22 8.77
N HIS A 38 9.10 -13.05 8.71
CA HIS A 38 7.78 -12.79 8.13
C HIS A 38 7.81 -11.40 7.50
N TRP A 39 7.01 -11.21 6.46
CA TRP A 39 6.89 -9.93 5.74
C TRP A 39 5.57 -9.93 4.96
N SER A 40 5.09 -8.75 4.57
CA SER A 40 4.02 -8.62 3.59
C SER A 40 4.59 -8.17 2.24
N ALA A 41 3.88 -8.47 1.16
CA ALA A 41 4.21 -7.97 -0.17
C ALA A 41 2.96 -7.34 -0.78
N GLN A 42 3.17 -6.36 -1.66
CA GLN A 42 2.10 -5.62 -2.28
C GLN A 42 2.13 -5.82 -3.78
N ASP A 43 0.99 -6.18 -4.33
CA ASP A 43 0.80 -6.41 -5.75
C ASP A 43 -0.28 -5.49 -6.29
N PHE A 44 0.03 -4.83 -7.40
CA PHE A 44 -0.99 -4.21 -8.22
C PHE A 44 -1.75 -5.31 -8.95
N THR A 45 -3.07 -5.26 -8.86
CA THR A 45 -3.97 -6.24 -9.47
C THR A 45 -4.88 -5.54 -10.46
N THR A 46 -5.14 -6.22 -11.56
CA THR A 46 -6.08 -5.76 -12.58
C THR A 46 -7.48 -6.28 -12.27
N LEU A 47 -8.50 -5.65 -12.85
CA LEU A 47 -9.89 -5.99 -12.57
C LEU A 47 -10.26 -7.43 -12.98
N ASP A 48 -9.58 -7.96 -14.01
CA ASP A 48 -9.76 -9.33 -14.53
C ASP A 48 -8.63 -10.28 -14.11
N GLN A 49 -7.69 -9.84 -13.28
CA GLN A 49 -6.49 -10.58 -12.85
C GLN A 49 -5.52 -10.95 -13.99
N VAL A 50 -5.71 -10.43 -15.20
CA VAL A 50 -4.76 -10.56 -16.31
C VAL A 50 -3.88 -9.31 -16.35
N PRO A 51 -2.54 -9.40 -16.50
CA PRO A 51 -1.68 -8.23 -16.56
C PRO A 51 -2.03 -7.27 -17.70
N TYR A 52 -1.69 -5.99 -17.55
CA TYR A 52 -1.79 -4.98 -18.61
C TYR A 52 -0.43 -4.87 -19.28
N ILE A 53 -0.30 -5.34 -20.52
CA ILE A 53 0.93 -5.34 -21.31
C ILE A 53 0.64 -4.79 -22.71
N GLY A 54 1.27 -3.68 -23.06
CA GLY A 54 1.19 -3.10 -24.41
C GLY A 54 1.07 -1.58 -24.38
N ARG A 55 0.40 -1.00 -25.39
CA ARG A 55 0.19 0.45 -25.49
C ARG A 55 -0.81 0.92 -24.45
N MET A 56 -0.44 1.93 -23.67
CA MET A 56 -1.29 2.48 -22.62
C MET A 56 -2.61 3.03 -23.18
N THR A 57 -2.55 3.81 -24.27
CA THR A 57 -3.72 4.38 -24.93
C THR A 57 -3.55 4.37 -26.45
N LYS A 58 -4.66 4.35 -27.20
CA LYS A 58 -4.66 4.46 -28.67
C LYS A 58 -4.04 5.80 -29.14
N ASN A 59 -4.21 6.88 -28.36
CA ASN A 59 -3.77 8.23 -28.72
C ASN A 59 -2.30 8.52 -28.39
N ASN A 60 -1.66 7.71 -27.55
CA ASN A 60 -0.24 7.84 -27.19
C ASN A 60 0.47 6.51 -27.42
N PRO A 61 0.69 6.11 -28.69
CA PRO A 61 1.17 4.76 -29.01
C PRO A 61 2.60 4.49 -28.52
N HIS A 62 3.37 5.54 -28.22
CA HIS A 62 4.75 5.46 -27.73
C HIS A 62 4.86 5.24 -26.21
N ILE A 63 3.75 5.28 -25.47
CA ILE A 63 3.73 4.95 -24.05
C ILE A 63 3.34 3.49 -23.90
N LEU A 64 4.30 2.68 -23.50
CA LEU A 64 4.11 1.26 -23.24
C LEU A 64 4.01 1.01 -21.73
N VAL A 65 3.22 0.02 -21.35
CA VAL A 65 3.02 -0.40 -19.96
C VAL A 65 3.13 -1.92 -19.85
N ALA A 66 3.68 -2.37 -18.73
CA ALA A 66 3.65 -3.73 -18.26
C ALA A 66 3.43 -3.68 -16.75
N ALA A 67 2.18 -3.87 -16.31
CA ALA A 67 1.78 -3.66 -14.92
C ALA A 67 0.63 -4.58 -14.53
N GLY A 68 0.28 -4.58 -13.24
CA GLY A 68 -0.84 -5.37 -12.74
C GLY A 68 -0.57 -6.87 -12.77
N PHE A 69 0.69 -7.26 -12.56
CA PHE A 69 1.15 -8.64 -12.68
C PHE A 69 0.58 -9.60 -11.63
N HIS A 70 -0.10 -9.07 -10.62
CA HIS A 70 -0.50 -9.84 -9.45
C HIS A 70 0.73 -10.57 -8.86
N LYS A 71 0.54 -11.73 -8.24
CA LYS A 71 1.63 -12.56 -7.70
C LYS A 71 2.46 -13.30 -8.75
N TRP A 72 2.24 -13.06 -10.05
CA TRP A 72 2.80 -13.84 -11.15
C TRP A 72 3.82 -13.07 -11.98
N GLY A 73 4.37 -11.96 -11.46
CA GLY A 73 5.34 -11.13 -12.19
C GLY A 73 6.57 -11.91 -12.70
N MET A 74 7.10 -12.84 -11.91
CA MET A 74 8.26 -13.65 -12.33
C MET A 74 7.98 -14.56 -13.53
N THR A 75 6.74 -15.06 -13.67
CA THR A 75 6.39 -15.97 -14.77
C THR A 75 5.91 -15.21 -16.01
N THR A 76 5.24 -14.08 -15.81
CA THR A 76 4.62 -13.29 -16.88
C THR A 76 5.52 -12.19 -17.44
N SER A 77 6.65 -11.88 -16.79
CA SER A 77 7.65 -10.91 -17.30
C SER A 77 8.20 -11.28 -18.67
N THR A 78 8.41 -12.58 -18.95
CA THR A 78 8.91 -13.04 -20.25
C THR A 78 7.92 -12.75 -21.37
N ILE A 79 6.63 -12.99 -21.13
CA ILE A 79 5.56 -12.64 -22.08
C ILE A 79 5.52 -11.13 -22.28
N ALA A 80 5.67 -10.36 -21.19
CA ALA A 80 5.73 -8.90 -21.28
C ALA A 80 6.90 -8.44 -22.15
N ALA A 81 8.10 -8.98 -21.94
CA ALA A 81 9.28 -8.66 -22.73
C ALA A 81 9.07 -8.97 -24.22
N GLN A 82 8.48 -10.13 -24.55
CA GLN A 82 8.16 -10.51 -25.94
C GLN A 82 7.17 -9.53 -26.58
N ILE A 83 6.02 -9.30 -25.94
CA ILE A 83 4.99 -8.41 -26.45
C ILE A 83 5.54 -6.99 -26.66
N LEU A 84 6.28 -6.46 -25.69
CA LEU A 84 6.83 -5.11 -25.77
C LEU A 84 7.92 -5.00 -26.85
N THR A 85 8.76 -6.03 -27.01
CA THR A 85 9.78 -6.07 -28.06
C THR A 85 9.13 -6.08 -29.45
N ASP A 86 8.14 -6.95 -29.66
CA ASP A 86 7.43 -7.05 -30.95
C ASP A 86 6.71 -5.73 -31.27
N ILE A 87 6.11 -5.09 -30.27
CA ILE A 87 5.51 -3.76 -30.39
C ILE A 87 6.51 -2.71 -30.89
N VAL A 88 7.76 -2.74 -30.37
CA VAL A 88 8.81 -1.77 -30.72
C VAL A 88 9.40 -2.07 -32.10
N LEU A 89 9.52 -3.34 -32.46
CA LEU A 89 10.01 -3.78 -33.76
C LEU A 89 8.92 -3.82 -34.85
N GLU A 90 7.71 -3.35 -34.54
CA GLU A 90 6.54 -3.36 -35.44
C GLU A 90 6.18 -4.77 -35.96
N GLN A 91 6.37 -5.79 -35.12
CA GLN A 91 6.06 -7.18 -35.41
C GLN A 91 4.70 -7.58 -34.83
N ALA A 92 4.03 -8.54 -35.49
CA ALA A 92 2.79 -9.11 -35.00
C ALA A 92 3.07 -10.04 -33.81
N ASN A 93 2.31 -9.90 -32.73
CA ASN A 93 2.38 -10.79 -31.57
C ASN A 93 1.00 -11.43 -31.29
N PRO A 94 0.90 -12.77 -31.21
CA PRO A 94 -0.38 -13.46 -31.04
C PRO A 94 -1.04 -13.24 -29.66
N TYR A 95 -0.28 -12.81 -28.66
CA TYR A 95 -0.77 -12.60 -27.30
C TYR A 95 -1.21 -11.15 -27.03
N LEU A 96 -0.89 -10.20 -27.92
CA LEU A 96 -1.11 -8.77 -27.69
C LEU A 96 -2.57 -8.44 -27.33
N ALA A 97 -3.54 -9.02 -28.03
CA ALA A 97 -4.95 -8.73 -27.78
C ALA A 97 -5.39 -9.11 -26.36
N LEU A 98 -4.86 -10.20 -25.80
CA LEU A 98 -5.20 -10.70 -24.47
C LEU A 98 -4.67 -9.78 -23.36
N PHE A 99 -3.46 -9.26 -23.52
CA PHE A 99 -2.82 -8.44 -22.48
C PHE A 99 -2.99 -6.93 -22.69
N SER A 100 -3.50 -6.51 -23.86
CA SER A 100 -3.68 -5.11 -24.19
C SER A 100 -4.42 -4.34 -23.09
N PRO A 101 -3.92 -3.17 -22.65
CA PRO A 101 -4.65 -2.28 -21.75
C PRO A 101 -5.96 -1.76 -22.34
N SER A 102 -6.20 -1.90 -23.65
CA SER A 102 -7.46 -1.49 -24.30
C SER A 102 -8.50 -2.61 -24.39
N ARG A 103 -8.25 -3.80 -23.80
CA ARG A 103 -9.20 -4.92 -23.84
C ARG A 103 -10.49 -4.68 -23.04
N PHE A 104 -10.57 -3.56 -22.31
CA PHE A 104 -11.66 -3.19 -21.40
C PHE A 104 -12.94 -2.66 -22.08
N GLU A 105 -13.13 -2.86 -23.37
CA GLU A 105 -14.42 -2.57 -24.04
C GLU A 105 -15.54 -3.59 -23.64
N ALA A 106 -15.40 -4.28 -22.50
CA ALA A 106 -16.33 -5.30 -21.97
C ALA A 106 -17.07 -4.83 -20.69
N THR A 107 -18.39 -5.03 -20.67
CA THR A 107 -19.36 -4.44 -19.71
C THR A 107 -19.26 -4.92 -18.26
N SER A 108 -18.74 -6.13 -18.00
CA SER A 108 -18.64 -6.68 -16.64
C SER A 108 -17.58 -5.99 -15.77
N MET A 109 -16.57 -5.39 -16.39
CA MET A 109 -15.45 -4.77 -15.67
C MET A 109 -15.76 -3.35 -15.17
N LEU A 110 -16.68 -2.65 -15.84
CA LEU A 110 -17.23 -1.38 -15.37
C LEU A 110 -17.97 -1.53 -14.03
N ALA A 111 -18.69 -2.64 -13.84
CA ALA A 111 -19.37 -2.93 -12.58
C ALA A 111 -18.36 -3.11 -11.43
N SER A 112 -17.29 -3.87 -11.64
CA SER A 112 -16.22 -4.04 -10.65
C SER A 112 -15.54 -2.71 -10.30
N PHE A 113 -15.27 -1.86 -11.30
CA PHE A 113 -14.71 -0.53 -11.08
C PHE A 113 -15.63 0.36 -10.22
N LEU A 114 -16.95 0.34 -10.47
CA LEU A 114 -17.92 1.09 -9.67
C LEU A 114 -17.96 0.59 -8.21
N VAL A 115 -17.96 -0.73 -8.00
CA VAL A 115 -17.94 -1.33 -6.65
C VAL A 115 -16.67 -0.93 -5.90
N GLU A 116 -15.50 -0.96 -6.53
CA GLU A 116 -14.24 -0.55 -5.90
C GLU A 116 -14.29 0.92 -5.48
N ASN A 117 -14.78 1.83 -6.33
CA ASN A 117 -14.93 3.25 -6.00
C ASN A 117 -15.96 3.50 -4.88
N LEU A 118 -17.05 2.73 -4.82
CA LEU A 118 -18.00 2.83 -3.71
C LEU A 118 -17.36 2.41 -2.38
N GLN A 119 -16.54 1.35 -2.38
CA GLN A 119 -15.80 0.95 -1.18
C GLN A 119 -14.81 2.03 -0.74
N VAL A 120 -14.14 2.70 -1.70
CA VAL A 120 -13.25 3.84 -1.43
C VAL A 120 -14.01 4.99 -0.74
N ALA A 121 -15.17 5.38 -1.29
CA ALA A 121 -16.00 6.42 -0.69
C ALA A 121 -16.41 6.05 0.76
N GLY A 122 -16.75 4.78 0.99
CA GLY A 122 -17.03 4.27 2.33
C GLY A 122 -15.85 4.42 3.30
N GLN A 123 -14.61 4.13 2.84
CA GLN A 123 -13.41 4.31 3.67
C GLN A 123 -13.10 5.77 3.96
N LEU A 124 -13.28 6.65 2.98
CA LEU A 124 -13.10 8.09 3.15
C LEU A 124 -14.02 8.62 4.27
N ILE A 125 -15.31 8.30 4.21
CA ILE A 125 -16.30 8.73 5.22
C ILE A 125 -16.00 8.08 6.58
N LYS A 126 -15.75 6.77 6.60
CA LYS A 126 -15.46 6.03 7.85
C LYS A 126 -14.26 6.62 8.58
N GLY A 127 -13.18 6.93 7.87
CA GLY A 127 -11.99 7.57 8.43
C GLY A 127 -12.32 8.90 9.09
N LYS A 128 -13.05 9.77 8.37
CA LYS A 128 -13.43 11.11 8.87
C LYS A 128 -14.39 11.09 10.06
N LEU A 129 -15.24 10.06 10.20
CA LEU A 129 -16.17 9.92 11.33
C LEU A 129 -15.55 9.23 12.55
N SER A 130 -14.46 8.48 12.38
CA SER A 130 -13.80 7.81 13.50
C SER A 130 -13.25 8.83 14.50
N ARG A 131 -13.52 8.64 15.79
CA ARG A 131 -13.06 9.55 16.83
C ARG A 131 -11.64 9.18 17.27
N PRO A 132 -10.64 10.05 17.05
CA PRO A 132 -9.32 9.85 17.62
C PRO A 132 -9.37 9.91 19.15
N VAL A 133 -8.42 9.25 19.79
CA VAL A 133 -8.20 9.38 21.24
C VAL A 133 -7.31 10.59 21.52
N PRO A 134 -7.37 11.25 22.70
CA PRO A 134 -6.37 12.24 23.06
C PRO A 134 -4.96 11.63 23.02
N LEU A 135 -3.99 12.34 22.45
CA LEU A 135 -2.61 11.89 22.53
C LEU A 135 -2.17 11.87 23.99
N SER A 136 -1.74 10.71 24.50
CA SER A 136 -1.29 10.52 25.87
C SER A 136 0.16 10.08 25.94
N ASP A 137 0.79 10.34 27.08
CA ASP A 137 2.15 9.87 27.37
C ASP A 137 2.25 8.35 27.56
N GLU A 138 1.11 7.64 27.53
CA GLU A 138 1.04 6.18 27.70
C GLU A 138 1.40 5.39 26.43
N LEU A 139 1.58 6.06 25.28
CA LEU A 139 2.02 5.41 24.05
C LEU A 139 3.40 4.76 24.27
N GLN A 140 3.45 3.42 24.25
CA GLN A 140 4.68 2.67 24.51
C GLN A 140 5.62 2.71 23.31
N ASN A 141 6.87 2.30 23.54
CA ASN A 141 7.84 2.15 22.46
C ASN A 141 7.34 1.12 21.43
N ASP A 142 7.66 1.41 20.17
CA ASP A 142 7.26 0.64 18.99
C ASP A 142 5.75 0.54 18.77
N GLN A 143 4.99 1.53 19.24
CA GLN A 143 3.54 1.61 19.01
C GLN A 143 3.18 2.90 18.28
N ALA A 144 2.07 2.83 17.55
CA ALA A 144 1.42 3.99 16.98
C ALA A 144 -0.05 4.09 17.39
N VAL A 145 -0.57 5.31 17.36
CA VAL A 145 -1.96 5.60 17.62
C VAL A 145 -2.44 6.71 16.68
N ILE A 146 -3.71 6.64 16.28
CA ILE A 146 -4.39 7.79 15.69
C ILE A 146 -5.01 8.59 16.84
N ALA A 147 -4.51 9.81 17.02
CA ALA A 147 -4.83 10.65 18.15
C ALA A 147 -5.31 12.04 17.74
N GLU A 148 -5.77 12.81 18.71
CA GLU A 148 -6.07 14.23 18.59
C GLU A 148 -5.00 15.05 19.31
N LEU A 149 -4.49 16.06 18.62
CA LEU A 149 -3.53 17.02 19.16
C LEU A 149 -3.95 18.43 18.76
N HIS A 150 -4.32 19.26 19.75
CA HIS A 150 -4.81 20.64 19.53
C HIS A 150 -6.01 20.75 18.56
N GLY A 151 -6.90 19.76 18.57
CA GLY A 151 -8.06 19.71 17.67
C GLY A 151 -7.76 19.18 16.26
N GLU A 152 -6.50 18.84 15.97
CA GLU A 152 -6.09 18.20 14.73
C GLU A 152 -5.99 16.68 14.93
N ARG A 153 -6.44 15.92 13.93
CA ARG A 153 -6.24 14.47 13.90
C ARG A 153 -4.81 14.16 13.44
N VAL A 154 -4.10 13.34 14.21
CA VAL A 154 -2.70 13.02 13.97
C VAL A 154 -2.43 11.52 14.09
N GLY A 155 -1.41 11.06 13.37
CA GLY A 155 -0.79 9.76 13.59
C GLY A 155 0.46 9.96 14.42
N ALA A 156 0.50 9.37 15.61
CA ALA A 156 1.66 9.42 16.49
C ALA A 156 2.31 8.04 16.55
N TYR A 157 3.60 7.94 16.27
CA TYR A 157 4.39 6.72 16.41
C TYR A 157 5.58 6.97 17.33
N ARG A 158 5.76 6.11 18.33
CA ARG A 158 6.95 6.11 19.19
C ARG A 158 7.83 4.94 18.76
N ASN A 159 9.08 5.22 18.39
CA ASN A 159 10.00 4.16 17.97
C ASN A 159 10.56 3.36 19.15
N GLU A 160 11.37 2.34 18.86
CA GLU A 160 11.99 1.47 19.87
C GLU A 160 12.89 2.22 20.87
N LYS A 161 13.47 3.36 20.45
CA LYS A 161 14.28 4.24 21.31
C LYS A 161 13.46 5.18 22.18
N GLY A 162 12.13 5.18 22.01
CA GLY A 162 11.22 6.07 22.72
C GLY A 162 11.00 7.42 22.04
N GLU A 163 11.58 7.65 20.84
CA GLU A 163 11.44 8.92 20.13
C GLU A 163 10.08 9.00 19.43
N LEU A 164 9.35 10.08 19.68
CA LEU A 164 8.02 10.34 19.13
C LEU A 164 8.09 11.05 17.78
N THR A 165 7.28 10.59 16.84
CA THR A 165 7.01 11.27 15.56
C THR A 165 5.51 11.41 15.36
N VAL A 166 5.06 12.60 14.98
CA VAL A 166 3.66 12.96 14.81
C VAL A 166 3.45 13.52 13.41
N VAL A 167 2.54 12.90 12.65
CA VAL A 167 2.20 13.26 11.27
C VAL A 167 0.71 13.50 11.12
N ASP A 168 0.30 14.20 10.08
CA ASP A 168 -1.08 14.25 9.62
C ASP A 168 -1.49 12.87 9.07
N THR A 169 -2.68 12.40 9.43
CA THR A 169 -3.22 11.14 8.89
C THR A 169 -3.95 11.32 7.55
N THR A 170 -4.14 12.55 7.10
CA THR A 170 -4.79 12.85 5.82
C THR A 170 -3.87 12.51 4.65
N CYS A 171 -4.22 11.49 3.88
CA CYS A 171 -3.49 11.11 2.68
C CYS A 171 -3.56 12.24 1.63
N PRO A 172 -2.41 12.76 1.15
CA PRO A 172 -2.38 13.89 0.21
C PRO A 172 -2.85 13.54 -1.21
N HIS A 173 -3.15 12.26 -1.49
CA HIS A 173 -3.75 11.88 -2.77
C HIS A 173 -5.16 12.43 -2.93
N LEU A 174 -6.10 12.03 -2.06
CA LEU A 174 -7.53 12.39 -2.14
C LEU A 174 -8.17 12.63 -0.76
N GLY A 175 -7.36 12.78 0.30
CA GLY A 175 -7.84 13.21 1.62
C GLY A 175 -8.41 12.12 2.53
N CYS A 176 -8.25 10.83 2.17
CA CYS A 176 -8.62 9.72 3.06
C CYS A 176 -7.69 9.65 4.28
N GLU A 177 -8.22 9.25 5.43
CA GLU A 177 -7.38 8.95 6.61
C GLU A 177 -6.60 7.65 6.40
N VAL A 178 -5.31 7.69 6.68
CA VAL A 178 -4.43 6.50 6.72
C VAL A 178 -4.63 5.70 8.01
N ASN A 179 -4.33 4.41 7.94
CA ASN A 179 -4.32 3.51 9.09
C ASN A 179 -2.89 3.07 9.40
N TRP A 180 -2.60 2.77 10.67
CA TRP A 180 -1.33 2.17 11.05
C TRP A 180 -1.27 0.71 10.62
N ASN A 181 -0.12 0.30 10.08
CA ASN A 181 0.25 -1.07 9.82
C ASN A 181 1.47 -1.40 10.68
N GLU A 182 1.23 -2.08 11.79
CA GLU A 182 2.25 -2.45 12.78
C GLU A 182 3.29 -3.45 12.26
N GLY A 183 2.90 -4.37 11.37
CA GLY A 183 3.82 -5.37 10.81
C GLY A 183 4.89 -4.74 9.92
N GLU A 184 4.56 -3.63 9.26
CA GLU A 184 5.45 -2.91 8.33
C GLU A 184 5.90 -1.54 8.87
N LYS A 185 5.45 -1.16 10.08
CA LYS A 185 5.68 0.15 10.72
C LYS A 185 5.41 1.33 9.77
N SER A 186 4.25 1.29 9.12
CA SER A 186 3.87 2.22 8.04
C SER A 186 2.45 2.73 8.18
N TRP A 187 2.18 3.88 7.57
CA TRP A 187 0.84 4.45 7.43
C TRP A 187 0.29 4.10 6.05
N ASP A 188 -0.80 3.34 6.02
CA ASP A 188 -1.37 2.78 4.81
C ASP A 188 -2.76 3.40 4.53
N CYS A 189 -2.92 3.98 3.35
CA CYS A 189 -4.18 4.59 2.92
C CYS A 189 -5.16 3.52 2.44
N PRO A 190 -6.32 3.33 3.10
CA PRO A 190 -7.30 2.31 2.72
C PRO A 190 -7.98 2.59 1.38
N CYS A 191 -7.87 3.80 0.84
CA CYS A 191 -8.57 4.17 -0.38
C CYS A 191 -7.89 3.58 -1.62
N HIS A 192 -6.71 4.08 -1.95
CA HIS A 192 -5.98 3.72 -3.18
C HIS A 192 -4.61 3.09 -2.91
N GLY A 193 -4.31 2.78 -1.64
CA GLY A 193 -3.11 2.03 -1.29
C GLY A 193 -1.83 2.85 -1.16
N SER A 194 -1.88 4.20 -1.14
CA SER A 194 -0.67 5.00 -0.83
C SER A 194 -0.12 4.66 0.54
N ARG A 195 1.20 4.60 0.65
CA ARG A 195 1.91 4.21 1.87
C ARG A 195 2.97 5.20 2.25
N PHE A 196 3.15 5.34 3.54
CA PHE A 196 4.12 6.25 4.11
C PHE A 196 4.88 5.57 5.24
N LYS A 197 6.16 5.90 5.40
CA LYS A 197 6.92 5.52 6.60
C LYS A 197 6.27 6.15 7.82
N ALA A 198 6.60 5.67 9.01
CA ALA A 198 6.17 6.30 10.26
C ALA A 198 6.51 7.81 10.33
N SER A 199 7.57 8.25 9.64
CA SER A 199 7.97 9.65 9.49
C SER A 199 7.13 10.49 8.52
N GLY A 200 6.22 9.86 7.78
CA GLY A 200 5.40 10.50 6.75
C GLY A 200 5.99 10.48 5.34
N GLU A 201 7.24 10.07 5.17
CA GLU A 201 7.86 9.91 3.85
C GLU A 201 7.13 8.88 2.99
N ILE A 202 6.96 9.14 1.70
CA ILE A 202 6.28 8.22 0.78
C ILE A 202 7.08 6.93 0.62
N ILE A 203 6.38 5.80 0.74
CA ILE A 203 6.86 4.47 0.36
C ILE A 203 6.29 4.11 -1.02
N ASP A 204 4.97 4.26 -1.19
CA ASP A 204 4.27 3.90 -2.42
C ASP A 204 3.12 4.86 -2.73
N GLY A 205 2.86 5.04 -4.03
CA GLY A 205 1.86 5.94 -4.58
C GLY A 205 0.44 5.39 -4.50
N PRO A 206 -0.57 6.09 -5.05
CA PRO A 206 -0.49 7.22 -6.00
C PRO A 206 -0.17 8.60 -5.41
N ALA A 207 -0.12 8.77 -4.09
CA ALA A 207 0.32 10.03 -3.48
C ALA A 207 1.72 10.44 -3.99
N LYS A 208 1.90 11.74 -4.25
CA LYS A 208 3.18 12.32 -4.71
C LYS A 208 3.87 13.19 -3.67
N ASP A 209 3.14 13.53 -2.61
CA ASP A 209 3.63 14.32 -1.48
C ASP A 209 3.64 13.46 -0.21
N PRO A 210 4.58 13.69 0.73
CA PRO A 210 4.62 13.01 2.01
C PRO A 210 3.43 13.45 2.91
N LEU A 211 3.16 12.69 3.96
CA LEU A 211 2.30 13.18 5.04
C LEU A 211 2.96 14.39 5.70
N LYS A 212 2.14 15.37 6.08
CA LYS A 212 2.62 16.57 6.77
C LYS A 212 3.19 16.16 8.13
N LEU A 213 4.46 16.47 8.37
CA LEU A 213 5.10 16.29 9.67
C LEU A 213 4.69 17.41 10.62
N PHE A 214 4.11 17.06 11.77
CA PHE A 214 3.84 18.03 12.85
C PHE A 214 5.00 18.12 13.83
N PHE A 215 5.60 16.97 14.19
CA PHE A 215 6.66 16.91 15.19
C PHE A 215 7.52 15.65 15.02
N SER A 216 8.81 15.71 15.34
CA SER A 216 9.69 14.54 15.42
C SER A 216 10.87 14.79 16.36
N GLU A 217 11.01 13.95 17.39
CA GLU A 217 12.13 14.03 18.35
C GLU A 217 13.46 13.62 17.71
N ALA A 218 13.44 12.62 16.82
CA ALA A 218 14.64 12.14 16.10
C ALA A 218 15.31 13.23 15.23
N GLY A 219 14.58 14.31 14.89
CA GLY A 219 15.11 15.46 14.15
C GLY A 219 15.72 16.57 15.01
N HIS A 220 15.42 16.60 16.31
CA HIS A 220 15.86 17.70 17.21
C HIS A 220 17.35 17.64 17.55
N GLU A 221 17.96 16.45 17.59
CA GLU A 221 19.40 16.31 17.87
C GLU A 221 20.28 16.93 16.77
N LYS A 222 19.85 16.88 15.50
CA LYS A 222 20.63 17.43 14.38
C LYS A 222 20.68 18.97 14.35
N ARG A 223 19.79 19.67 15.05
CA ARG A 223 19.82 21.16 15.15
C ARG A 223 20.55 21.67 16.39
N ALA A 224 20.75 20.84 17.41
CA ALA A 224 21.48 21.22 18.62
C ALA A 224 23.02 21.15 18.46
N GLY A 225 23.52 20.40 17.46
CA GLY A 225 24.96 20.17 17.26
C GLY A 225 25.68 21.16 16.34
N ASN A 226 25.06 22.28 15.92
CA ASN A 226 25.70 23.25 15.02
C ASN A 226 25.67 24.68 15.57
N LYS A 227 26.00 24.80 16.86
CA LYS A 227 26.46 26.05 17.47
C LYS A 227 27.76 25.76 18.22
N GLU A 228 28.88 25.88 17.50
CA GLU A 228 30.12 26.56 17.91
C GLU A 228 31.12 26.54 16.75
#